data_AF-Q099M9-F1
#
_entry.id   AF-Q099M9-F1
#
_cell.length_a   1.000
_cell.length_b   1.000
_cell.length_c   1.000
_cell.angle_alpha   90.00
_cell.angle_beta   90.00
_cell.angle_gamma   90.00
#
_symmetry.space_group_name_H-M   'P 1'
#
loop_
_entity.id
_entity.type
_entity.pdbx_description
1 polymer ?
#
loop_
_entity_poly.entity_id
_entity_poly.type
_entity_poly.pdbx_seq_one_letter_code
_entity_poly.pdbx_strand_id
1 'polypeptide(L)'
;MDSASGPWPRRRPSARGLLWAGDMSPLFRHVLHVLLALVLWGASPRIELQATASVLLFFMLFFLFHDALHGALGLSRRANELLMSGSGVVLGVSGHAARRAHLRHHARPFADDDPEGHAAKKGLWAALRAGPSVYLGLRAWGLLHAPAERALQRREWRAVVIFFGALALFPAGRLYVFTALVLHVTMPAWAALLPHQPPRPLLAVATALARRGFLFPALFVTHPLHHQHPKLDTFTLVRRWRTATREPNRYGVSERARQELGPG
;
A
#
# COMPACT_ATOMS: atom_id res chain seq x y z
N MET A 1 -3.92 20.12 33.68
CA MET A 1 -4.09 19.49 32.34
C MET A 1 -2.75 18.81 32.04
N ASP A 2 -2.59 17.59 32.54
CA ASP A 2 -1.31 16.90 32.58
C ASP A 2 -1.07 16.04 31.35
N SER A 3 0.14 16.19 30.82
CA SER A 3 0.76 15.43 29.75
C SER A 3 1.02 13.98 30.18
N ALA A 4 0.25 13.04 29.64
CA ALA A 4 0.53 11.61 29.77
C ALA A 4 1.54 11.13 28.72
N SER A 5 2.80 11.55 28.85
CA SER A 5 3.94 10.90 28.18
C SER A 5 4.61 9.92 29.15
N GLY A 6 4.06 8.72 29.26
CA GLY A 6 4.67 7.64 30.05
C GLY A 6 5.95 7.11 29.37
N PRO A 7 7.02 6.80 30.14
CA PRO A 7 8.26 6.28 29.59
C PRO A 7 8.11 4.79 29.22
N TRP A 8 8.26 4.47 27.94
CA TRP A 8 8.23 3.09 27.45
C TRP A 8 9.48 2.30 27.89
N PRO A 9 9.36 1.04 28.34
CA PRO A 9 10.51 0.25 28.74
C PRO A 9 11.36 -0.15 27.52
N ARG A 10 12.59 0.35 27.45
CA ARG A 10 13.61 -0.14 26.51
C ARG A 10 14.11 -1.52 26.98
N ARG A 11 13.60 -2.61 26.39
CA ARG A 11 14.20 -3.94 26.57
C ARG A 11 15.43 -4.09 25.66
N ARG A 12 16.55 -4.56 26.23
CA ARG A 12 17.70 -5.04 25.46
C ARG A 12 17.33 -6.37 24.78
N PRO A 13 17.66 -6.60 23.50
CA PRO A 13 17.37 -7.88 22.85
C PRO A 13 18.17 -9.02 23.49
N SER A 14 17.54 -10.18 23.68
CA SER A 14 18.25 -11.39 24.10
C SER A 14 18.94 -12.05 22.90
N ALA A 15 20.06 -12.73 23.14
CA ALA A 15 20.89 -13.34 22.10
C ALA A 15 20.17 -14.38 21.21
N ARG A 16 19.06 -14.98 21.70
CA ARG A 16 18.20 -15.87 20.91
C ARG A 16 17.25 -15.15 19.94
N GLY A 17 17.01 -13.85 20.12
CA GLY A 17 16.26 -13.01 19.17
C GLY A 17 17.06 -12.58 17.94
N LEU A 18 18.40 -12.74 17.98
CA LEU A 18 19.30 -12.29 16.93
C LEU A 18 19.32 -13.20 15.70
N LEU A 19 19.02 -14.49 15.87
CA LEU A 19 19.15 -15.50 14.81
C LEU A 19 17.82 -15.79 14.06
N TRP A 20 16.68 -15.29 14.55
CA TRP A 20 15.37 -15.52 13.90
C TRP A 20 14.47 -14.27 13.79
N ALA A 21 14.92 -13.09 14.22
CA ALA A 21 14.19 -11.83 14.08
C ALA A 21 15.10 -10.58 14.11
N GLY A 22 16.24 -10.62 13.43
CA GLY A 22 17.13 -9.44 13.26
C GLY A 22 16.54 -8.40 12.31
N ASP A 23 16.74 -7.12 12.62
CA ASP A 23 16.26 -5.90 11.95
C ASP A 23 16.64 -5.76 10.45
N MET A 24 16.13 -6.64 9.60
CA MET A 24 16.20 -6.41 8.15
C MET A 24 15.48 -5.10 7.84
N SER A 25 16.15 -4.20 7.11
CA SER A 25 15.55 -2.92 6.73
C SER A 25 14.23 -3.14 5.97
N PRO A 26 13.21 -2.29 6.17
CA PRO A 26 11.95 -2.40 5.45
C PRO A 26 12.13 -2.44 3.92
N LEU A 27 13.08 -1.65 3.41
CA LEU A 27 13.44 -1.67 1.99
C LEU A 27 13.91 -3.06 1.53
N PHE A 28 14.80 -3.71 2.28
CA PHE A 28 15.30 -5.03 1.91
C PHE A 28 14.15 -6.05 1.81
N ARG A 29 13.20 -6.01 2.75
CA ARG A 29 12.05 -6.90 2.74
C ARG A 29 11.17 -6.64 1.52
N HIS A 30 10.88 -5.39 1.18
CA HIS A 30 10.14 -5.06 -0.04
C HIS A 30 10.85 -5.58 -1.29
N VAL A 31 12.16 -5.35 -1.40
CA VAL A 31 12.97 -5.83 -2.54
C VAL A 31 12.87 -7.35 -2.65
N LEU A 32 12.99 -8.10 -1.56
CA LEU A 32 12.84 -9.56 -1.57
C LEU A 32 11.47 -10.00 -2.11
N HIS A 33 10.37 -9.36 -1.66
CA HIS A 33 9.02 -9.71 -2.12
C HIS A 33 8.80 -9.37 -3.59
N VAL A 34 9.28 -8.20 -4.03
CA VAL A 34 9.21 -7.77 -5.43
C VAL A 34 10.02 -8.71 -6.32
N LEU A 35 11.25 -9.06 -5.93
CA LEU A 35 12.10 -9.97 -6.69
C LEU A 35 11.49 -11.36 -6.78
N LEU A 36 10.93 -11.90 -5.70
CA LEU A 36 10.25 -13.19 -5.73
C LEU A 36 9.08 -13.18 -6.73
N ALA A 37 8.21 -12.17 -6.68
CA ALA A 37 7.10 -12.04 -7.62
C ALA A 37 7.57 -11.83 -9.06
N LEU A 38 8.66 -11.07 -9.26
CA LEU A 38 9.25 -10.82 -10.58
C LEU A 38 9.84 -12.09 -11.18
N VAL A 39 10.54 -12.91 -10.39
CA VAL A 39 11.07 -14.20 -10.83
C VAL A 39 9.94 -15.15 -11.21
N LEU A 40 8.89 -15.25 -10.38
CA LEU A 40 7.71 -16.08 -10.70
C LEU A 40 7.02 -15.62 -11.98
N TRP A 41 6.98 -14.32 -12.24
CA TRP A 41 6.38 -13.76 -13.44
C TRP A 41 7.25 -13.99 -14.69
N GLY A 42 8.56 -13.77 -14.60
CA GLY A 42 9.47 -13.84 -15.76
C GLY A 42 9.96 -15.25 -16.12
N ALA A 43 10.12 -16.14 -15.13
CA ALA A 43 10.68 -17.47 -15.34
C ALA A 43 9.62 -18.57 -15.51
N SER A 44 8.34 -18.28 -15.19
CA SER A 44 7.29 -19.29 -15.31
C SER A 44 6.93 -19.56 -16.77
N PRO A 45 6.94 -20.83 -17.23
CA PRO A 45 6.45 -21.20 -18.56
C PRO A 45 4.91 -21.27 -18.64
N ARG A 46 4.21 -21.20 -17.50
CA ARG A 46 2.75 -21.35 -17.41
C ARG A 46 2.06 -19.99 -17.27
N ILE A 47 1.11 -19.70 -18.15
CA ILE A 47 0.41 -18.42 -18.19
C ILE A 47 -0.41 -18.14 -16.92
N GLU A 48 -0.95 -19.17 -16.28
CA GLU A 48 -1.75 -19.06 -15.06
C GLU A 48 -0.89 -18.59 -13.88
N LEU A 49 0.34 -19.13 -13.80
CA LEU A 49 1.33 -18.70 -12.82
C LEU A 49 1.83 -17.29 -13.12
N GLN A 50 2.03 -16.93 -14.40
CA GLN A 50 2.38 -15.56 -14.78
C GLN A 50 1.27 -14.58 -14.38
N ALA A 51 -0.01 -14.92 -14.59
CA ALA A 51 -1.15 -14.07 -14.23
C ALA A 51 -1.21 -13.82 -12.72
N THR A 52 -1.08 -14.89 -11.94
CA THR A 52 -1.03 -14.81 -10.48
C THR A 52 0.17 -13.99 -10.03
N ALA A 53 1.34 -14.23 -10.61
CA ALA A 53 2.56 -13.50 -10.31
C ALA A 53 2.47 -12.02 -10.71
N SER A 54 1.77 -11.64 -11.77
CA SER A 54 1.51 -10.24 -12.13
C SER A 54 0.71 -9.51 -11.05
N VAL A 55 -0.33 -10.15 -10.51
CA VAL A 55 -1.13 -9.59 -9.41
C VAL A 55 -0.29 -9.43 -8.14
N LEU A 56 0.49 -10.46 -7.79
CA LEU A 56 1.40 -10.40 -6.65
C LEU A 56 2.46 -9.31 -6.84
N LEU A 57 3.08 -9.24 -8.02
CA LEU A 57 4.09 -8.23 -8.35
C LEU A 57 3.53 -6.82 -8.21
N PHE A 58 2.32 -6.57 -8.73
CA PHE A 58 1.64 -5.29 -8.58
C PHE A 58 1.47 -4.93 -7.10
N PHE A 59 0.93 -5.84 -6.27
CA PHE A 59 0.71 -5.52 -4.86
C PHE A 59 2.01 -5.37 -4.05
N MET A 60 3.05 -6.16 -4.34
CA MET A 60 4.34 -5.99 -3.67
C MET A 60 5.00 -4.66 -4.04
N LEU A 61 4.89 -4.24 -5.31
CA LEU A 61 5.31 -2.90 -5.74
C LEU A 61 4.43 -1.81 -5.11
N PHE A 62 3.12 -2.02 -4.99
CA PHE A 62 2.21 -1.09 -4.35
C PHE A 62 2.60 -0.85 -2.88
N PHE A 63 2.91 -1.88 -2.10
CA PHE A 63 3.35 -1.69 -0.71
C PHE A 63 4.66 -0.93 -0.59
N LEU A 64 5.63 -1.25 -1.46
CA LEU A 64 6.89 -0.50 -1.55
C LEU A 64 6.66 0.98 -1.89
N PHE A 65 5.86 1.22 -2.92
CA PHE A 65 5.50 2.55 -3.39
C PHE A 65 4.77 3.34 -2.33
N HIS A 66 3.77 2.74 -1.68
CA HIS A 66 2.97 3.32 -0.61
C HIS A 66 3.83 3.74 0.58
N ASP A 67 4.73 2.87 1.05
CA ASP A 67 5.69 3.23 2.10
C ASP A 67 6.62 4.38 1.65
N ALA A 68 6.98 4.44 0.35
CA ALA A 68 7.75 5.54 -0.22
C ALA A 68 6.96 6.86 -0.32
N LEU A 69 5.63 6.82 -0.54
CA LEU A 69 4.77 8.01 -0.52
C LEU A 69 4.84 8.73 0.83
N HIS A 70 4.95 7.96 1.92
CA HIS A 70 5.11 8.50 3.26
C HIS A 70 6.55 8.76 3.67
N GLY A 71 7.55 8.28 2.91
CA GLY A 71 8.94 8.29 3.33
C GLY A 71 9.21 7.40 4.55
N ALA A 72 8.49 6.29 4.67
CA ALA A 72 8.53 5.38 5.81
C ALA A 72 9.74 4.41 5.80
N LEU A 73 10.52 4.41 4.72
CA LEU A 73 11.58 3.42 4.48
C LEU A 73 12.95 3.80 5.10
N GLY A 74 13.05 4.96 5.76
CA GLY A 74 14.30 5.43 6.38
C GLY A 74 15.37 5.86 5.37
N LEU A 75 14.99 6.14 4.12
CA LEU A 75 15.89 6.56 3.06
C LEU A 75 16.19 8.06 3.14
N SER A 76 17.31 8.47 2.54
CA SER A 76 17.56 9.89 2.28
C SER A 76 16.46 10.46 1.38
N ARG A 77 16.18 11.76 1.48
CA ARG A 77 15.14 12.41 0.66
C ARG A 77 15.30 12.09 -0.82
N ARG A 78 16.51 12.23 -1.37
CA ARG A 78 16.78 11.95 -2.80
C ARG A 78 16.52 10.48 -3.16
N ALA A 79 16.96 9.55 -2.32
CA ALA A 79 16.74 8.12 -2.56
C ALA A 79 15.25 7.77 -2.50
N ASN A 80 14.49 8.34 -1.55
CA ASN A 80 13.06 8.14 -1.45
C ASN A 80 12.30 8.68 -2.67
N GLU A 81 12.63 9.89 -3.13
CA GLU A 81 12.01 10.46 -4.34
C GLU A 81 12.28 9.60 -5.58
N LEU A 82 13.52 9.12 -5.77
CA LEU A 82 13.86 8.23 -6.88
C LEU A 82 13.10 6.90 -6.81
N LEU A 83 13.04 6.29 -5.63
CA LEU A 83 12.31 5.04 -5.41
C LEU A 83 10.82 5.22 -5.66
N MET A 84 10.22 6.31 -5.15
CA MET A 84 8.82 6.64 -5.35
C MET A 84 8.51 6.89 -6.83
N SER A 85 9.30 7.70 -7.53
CA SER A 85 9.13 7.93 -8.97
C SER A 85 9.27 6.63 -9.77
N GLY A 86 10.31 5.84 -9.50
CA GLY A 86 10.57 4.59 -10.21
C GLY A 86 9.48 3.54 -9.99
N SER A 87 9.11 3.28 -8.74
CA SER A 87 8.02 2.33 -8.43
C SER A 87 6.66 2.82 -8.93
N GLY A 88 6.40 4.13 -8.90
CA GLY A 88 5.22 4.74 -9.55
C GLY A 88 5.17 4.45 -11.05
N VAL A 89 6.29 4.61 -11.77
CA VAL A 89 6.38 4.30 -13.21
C VAL A 89 6.04 2.85 -13.48
N VAL A 90 6.58 1.90 -12.70
CA VAL A 90 6.29 0.47 -12.87
C VAL A 90 4.82 0.17 -12.56
N LEU A 91 4.24 0.83 -11.55
CA LEU A 91 2.82 0.71 -11.24
C LEU A 91 1.92 1.36 -12.30
N GLY A 92 2.41 2.31 -13.09
CA GLY A 92 1.62 3.01 -14.10
C GLY A 92 1.07 4.38 -13.66
N VAL A 93 1.67 5.01 -12.64
CA VAL A 93 1.25 6.33 -12.14
C VAL A 93 2.43 7.29 -12.00
N SER A 94 2.14 8.59 -11.97
CA SER A 94 3.11 9.57 -11.49
C SER A 94 3.23 9.47 -9.96
N GLY A 95 4.44 9.19 -9.46
CA GLY A 95 4.70 9.09 -8.03
C GLY A 95 4.38 10.39 -7.29
N HIS A 96 4.71 11.54 -7.89
CA HIS A 96 4.42 12.84 -7.30
C HIS A 96 2.92 13.16 -7.28
N ALA A 97 2.20 12.89 -8.37
CA ALA A 97 0.74 13.08 -8.40
C ALA A 97 0.05 12.18 -7.36
N ALA A 98 0.42 10.90 -7.31
CA ALA A 98 -0.09 9.93 -6.35
C ALA A 98 0.21 10.35 -4.90
N ARG A 99 1.43 10.82 -4.57
CA ARG A 99 1.76 11.30 -3.22
C ARG A 99 0.82 12.43 -2.77
N ARG A 100 0.52 13.37 -3.66
CA ARG A 100 -0.35 14.52 -3.33
C ARG A 100 -1.80 14.08 -3.12
N ALA A 101 -2.28 13.17 -3.98
CA ALA A 101 -3.60 12.56 -3.85
C ALA A 101 -3.72 11.75 -2.55
N HIS A 102 -2.73 10.93 -2.25
CA HIS A 102 -2.69 10.07 -1.09
C HIS A 102 -2.63 10.84 0.23
N LEU A 103 -1.79 11.86 0.31
CA LEU A 103 -1.75 12.73 1.49
C LEU A 103 -3.05 13.55 1.64
N ARG A 104 -3.74 13.89 0.54
CA ARG A 104 -5.07 14.51 0.61
C ARG A 104 -6.09 13.54 1.18
N HIS A 105 -6.07 12.28 0.73
CA HIS A 105 -6.89 11.21 1.25
C HIS A 105 -6.66 11.01 2.76
N HIS A 106 -5.42 10.93 3.23
CA HIS A 106 -5.13 10.86 4.67
C HIS A 106 -5.66 12.04 5.48
N ALA A 107 -5.56 13.25 4.94
CA ALA A 107 -6.02 14.44 5.63
C ALA A 107 -7.54 14.51 5.71
N ARG A 108 -8.25 14.07 4.66
CA ARG A 108 -9.72 14.13 4.57
C ARG A 108 -10.27 12.93 3.79
N PRO A 109 -10.28 11.72 4.38
CA PRO A 109 -10.76 10.53 3.70
C PRO A 109 -12.21 10.71 3.29
N PHE A 110 -12.53 10.38 2.04
CA PHE A 110 -13.88 10.57 1.50
C PHE A 110 -14.34 12.04 1.57
N ALA A 111 -13.47 13.02 1.35
CA ALA A 111 -13.91 14.35 0.99
C ALA A 111 -14.37 14.39 -0.48
N ASP A 112 -15.09 15.43 -0.88
CA ASP A 112 -15.40 15.62 -2.32
C ASP A 112 -14.14 15.98 -3.13
N ASP A 113 -13.12 16.53 -2.45
CA ASP A 113 -11.82 16.84 -3.02
C ASP A 113 -10.74 15.78 -2.73
N ASP A 114 -11.15 14.58 -2.29
CA ASP A 114 -10.29 13.41 -2.14
C ASP A 114 -10.26 12.61 -3.45
N PRO A 115 -9.25 12.81 -4.32
CA PRO A 115 -9.20 12.13 -5.62
C PRO A 115 -9.10 10.60 -5.51
N GLU A 116 -8.67 10.05 -4.37
CA GLU A 116 -8.54 8.59 -4.20
C GLU A 116 -9.85 7.97 -3.69
N GLY A 117 -10.49 8.62 -2.71
CA GLY A 117 -11.60 8.05 -1.97
C GLY A 117 -12.98 8.62 -2.28
N HIS A 118 -13.13 9.77 -2.94
CA HIS A 118 -14.46 10.40 -3.08
C HIS A 118 -15.50 9.49 -3.74
N ALA A 119 -15.07 8.69 -4.72
CA ALA A 119 -15.92 7.77 -5.47
C ALA A 119 -16.41 6.58 -4.62
N ALA A 120 -15.66 6.22 -3.57
CA ALA A 120 -15.95 5.09 -2.70
C ALA A 120 -17.06 5.35 -1.66
N LYS A 121 -17.43 6.62 -1.43
CA LYS A 121 -18.51 7.02 -0.50
C LYS A 121 -19.83 6.28 -0.70
N LYS A 122 -20.15 5.96 -1.95
CA LYS A 122 -21.44 5.42 -2.38
C LYS A 122 -21.44 3.89 -2.49
N GLY A 123 -20.42 3.23 -1.95
CA GLY A 123 -20.28 1.77 -1.95
C GLY A 123 -19.59 1.19 -3.19
N LEU A 124 -19.52 -0.15 -3.24
CA LEU A 124 -18.66 -0.90 -4.18
C LEU A 124 -18.96 -0.60 -5.65
N TRP A 125 -20.23 -0.62 -6.05
CA TRP A 125 -20.61 -0.40 -7.43
C TRP A 125 -20.33 1.02 -7.92
N ALA A 126 -20.44 2.02 -7.03
CA ALA A 126 -20.05 3.38 -7.37
C ALA A 126 -18.53 3.50 -7.51
N ALA A 127 -17.78 2.86 -6.61
CA ALA A 127 -16.32 2.82 -6.65
C ALA A 127 -15.80 2.19 -7.96
N LEU A 128 -16.38 1.04 -8.36
CA LEU A 128 -16.00 0.34 -9.60
C LEU A 128 -16.35 1.14 -10.86
N ARG A 129 -17.56 1.73 -10.93
CA ARG A 129 -17.97 2.53 -12.10
C ARG A 129 -17.13 3.80 -12.26
N ALA A 130 -16.75 4.43 -11.16
CA ALA A 130 -15.97 5.67 -11.20
C ALA A 130 -14.47 5.43 -11.43
N GLY A 131 -13.97 4.22 -11.21
CA GLY A 131 -12.54 3.91 -11.24
C GLY A 131 -11.81 4.32 -12.52
N PRO A 132 -12.33 4.08 -13.73
CA PRO A 132 -11.72 4.59 -14.96
C PRO A 132 -11.55 6.12 -14.96
N SER A 133 -12.59 6.86 -14.57
CA SER A 133 -12.56 8.33 -14.50
C SER A 133 -11.62 8.83 -13.41
N VAL A 134 -11.57 8.16 -12.25
CA VAL A 134 -10.64 8.48 -11.15
C VAL A 134 -9.19 8.29 -11.60
N TYR A 135 -8.87 7.17 -12.24
CA TYR A 135 -7.52 6.87 -12.71
C TYR A 135 -7.03 7.90 -13.74
N LEU A 136 -7.87 8.21 -14.75
CA LEU A 136 -7.55 9.23 -15.75
C LEU A 136 -7.50 10.64 -15.13
N GLY A 137 -8.41 10.92 -14.20
CA GLY A 137 -8.52 12.18 -13.48
C GLY A 137 -7.32 12.48 -12.58
N LEU A 138 -6.67 11.45 -12.01
CA LEU A 138 -5.52 11.61 -11.12
C LEU A 138 -4.38 12.41 -11.76
N ARG A 139 -4.12 12.19 -13.05
CA ARG A 139 -3.13 12.97 -13.81
C ARG A 139 -3.50 14.45 -13.86
N ALA A 140 -4.73 14.76 -14.24
CA ALA A 140 -5.21 16.13 -14.35
C ALA A 140 -5.21 16.80 -12.97
N TRP A 141 -5.72 16.11 -11.96
CA TRP A 141 -5.76 16.57 -10.57
C TRP A 141 -4.36 16.90 -10.04
N GLY A 142 -3.38 16.01 -10.24
CA GLY A 142 -1.99 16.23 -9.79
C GLY A 142 -1.33 17.44 -10.47
N LEU A 143 -1.56 17.62 -11.77
CA LEU A 143 -1.03 18.77 -12.52
C LEU A 143 -1.68 20.08 -12.07
N LEU A 144 -2.97 20.06 -11.69
CA LEU A 144 -3.67 21.24 -11.19
C LEU A 144 -3.23 21.61 -9.77
N HIS A 145 -3.15 20.64 -8.87
CA HIS A 145 -2.97 20.87 -7.42
C HIS A 145 -1.52 20.84 -6.93
N ALA A 146 -0.56 20.53 -7.82
CA ALA A 146 0.87 20.60 -7.51
C ALA A 146 1.66 21.27 -8.66
N PRO A 147 1.44 22.58 -8.91
CA PRO A 147 2.05 23.29 -10.03
C PRO A 147 3.59 23.27 -10.02
N ALA A 148 4.19 23.33 -8.83
CA ALA A 148 5.65 23.27 -8.64
C ALA A 148 6.27 21.94 -9.11
N GLU A 149 5.48 20.85 -9.14
CA GLU A 149 5.95 19.50 -9.50
C GLU A 149 5.56 19.10 -10.93
N ARG A 150 4.89 19.99 -11.68
CA ARG A 150 4.36 19.71 -13.04
C ARG A 150 5.39 19.14 -14.01
N ALA A 151 6.60 19.71 -14.01
CA ALA A 151 7.66 19.26 -14.91
C ALA A 151 8.07 17.82 -14.61
N LEU A 152 8.14 17.45 -13.33
CA LEU A 152 8.49 16.12 -12.88
C LEU A 152 7.36 15.13 -13.15
N GLN A 153 6.12 15.47 -12.82
CA GLN A 153 4.94 14.64 -13.13
C GLN A 153 4.83 14.35 -14.64
N ARG A 154 5.11 15.34 -15.51
CA ARG A 154 5.14 15.11 -16.97
C ARG A 154 6.23 14.14 -17.39
N ARG A 155 7.41 14.17 -16.76
CA ARG A 155 8.49 13.21 -17.02
C ARG A 155 8.09 11.80 -16.57
N GLU A 156 7.49 11.67 -15.40
CA GLU A 156 6.99 10.38 -14.90
C GLU A 156 5.91 9.80 -15.82
N TRP A 157 4.92 10.60 -16.26
CA TRP A 157 3.91 10.11 -17.19
C TRP A 157 4.47 9.71 -18.55
N ARG A 158 5.50 10.42 -19.06
CA ARG A 158 6.22 9.98 -20.27
C ARG A 158 6.93 8.64 -20.02
N ALA A 159 7.58 8.49 -18.87
CA ALA A 159 8.23 7.24 -18.49
C ALA A 159 7.22 6.08 -18.35
N VAL A 160 6.03 6.32 -17.80
CA VAL A 160 4.93 5.34 -17.76
C VAL A 160 4.56 4.87 -19.17
N VAL A 161 4.33 5.81 -20.10
CA VAL A 161 3.96 5.46 -21.49
C VAL A 161 5.06 4.65 -22.18
N ILE A 162 6.32 5.06 -22.04
CA ILE A 162 7.47 4.34 -22.61
C ILE A 162 7.59 2.95 -21.99
N PHE A 163 7.53 2.85 -20.65
CA PHE A 163 7.68 1.59 -19.93
C PHE A 163 6.58 0.59 -20.31
N PHE A 164 5.31 0.99 -20.23
CA PHE A 164 4.19 0.11 -20.58
C PHE A 164 4.13 -0.19 -22.08
N GLY A 165 4.53 0.75 -22.94
CA GLY A 165 4.67 0.52 -24.38
C GLY A 165 5.72 -0.54 -24.72
N ALA A 166 6.89 -0.47 -24.09
CA ALA A 166 7.93 -1.48 -24.24
C ALA A 166 7.51 -2.83 -23.64
N LEU A 167 6.85 -2.81 -22.48
CA LEU A 167 6.38 -4.01 -21.81
C LEU A 167 5.34 -4.76 -22.64
N ALA A 168 4.45 -4.05 -23.35
CA ALA A 168 3.43 -4.67 -24.20
C ALA A 168 3.97 -5.45 -25.41
N LEU A 169 5.27 -5.32 -25.74
CA LEU A 169 5.89 -6.00 -26.88
C LEU A 169 6.00 -7.52 -26.72
N PHE A 170 5.88 -8.06 -25.49
CA PHE A 170 5.99 -9.50 -25.22
C PHE A 170 4.82 -10.05 -24.39
N PRO A 171 4.50 -11.36 -24.46
CA PRO A 171 3.28 -11.93 -23.87
C PRO A 171 3.14 -11.71 -22.35
N ALA A 172 4.17 -12.04 -21.57
CA ALA A 172 4.14 -11.84 -20.12
C ALA A 172 3.98 -10.35 -19.76
N GLY A 173 4.58 -9.48 -20.56
CA GLY A 173 4.47 -8.04 -20.45
C GLY A 173 3.06 -7.54 -20.66
N ARG A 174 2.36 -7.99 -21.71
CA ARG A 174 0.94 -7.68 -21.94
C ARG A 174 0.05 -8.10 -20.77
N LEU A 175 0.36 -9.24 -20.16
CA LEU A 175 -0.38 -9.71 -18.98
C LEU A 175 -0.22 -8.76 -17.80
N TYR A 176 1.01 -8.31 -17.52
CA TYR A 176 1.23 -7.30 -16.48
C TYR A 176 0.57 -5.95 -16.82
N VAL A 177 0.64 -5.49 -18.07
CA VAL A 177 -0.06 -4.28 -18.54
C VAL A 177 -1.57 -4.39 -18.26
N PHE A 178 -2.18 -5.52 -18.62
CA PHE A 178 -3.58 -5.79 -18.37
C PHE A 178 -3.89 -5.81 -16.86
N THR A 179 -3.08 -6.49 -16.05
CA THR A 179 -3.23 -6.53 -14.59
C THR A 179 -3.17 -5.13 -13.97
N ALA A 180 -2.16 -4.34 -14.31
CA ALA A 180 -2.00 -2.99 -13.79
C ALA A 180 -3.18 -2.09 -14.19
N LEU A 181 -3.65 -2.19 -15.45
CA LEU A 181 -4.82 -1.44 -15.91
C LEU A 181 -6.06 -1.82 -15.10
N VAL A 182 -6.35 -3.12 -14.94
CA VAL A 182 -7.51 -3.61 -14.17
C VAL A 182 -7.44 -3.12 -12.71
N LEU A 183 -6.26 -3.20 -12.09
CA LEU A 183 -6.09 -2.76 -10.71
C LEU A 183 -6.21 -1.24 -10.58
N HIS A 184 -5.76 -0.45 -11.56
CA HIS A 184 -5.99 1.00 -11.54
C HIS A 184 -7.44 1.38 -11.72
N VAL A 185 -8.14 0.80 -12.70
CA VAL A 185 -9.56 1.12 -12.95
C VAL A 185 -10.50 0.56 -11.88
N THR A 186 -9.97 -0.23 -10.94
CA THR A 186 -10.71 -0.71 -9.75
C THR A 186 -10.15 -0.14 -8.44
N MET A 187 -9.18 0.78 -8.49
CA MET A 187 -8.49 1.34 -7.33
C MET A 187 -9.42 1.91 -6.25
N PRO A 188 -10.47 2.70 -6.57
CA PRO A 188 -11.36 3.21 -5.53
C PRO A 188 -12.04 2.09 -4.72
N ALA A 189 -12.23 0.91 -5.30
CA ALA A 189 -12.78 -0.24 -4.58
C ALA A 189 -11.74 -0.86 -3.63
N TRP A 190 -10.56 -1.26 -4.13
CA TRP A 190 -9.62 -2.03 -3.32
C TRP A 190 -8.66 -1.18 -2.46
N ALA A 191 -8.37 0.06 -2.84
CA ALA A 191 -7.43 0.94 -2.13
C ALA A 191 -8.14 1.94 -1.20
N ALA A 192 -9.36 2.35 -1.54
CA ALA A 192 -10.15 3.28 -0.71
C ALA A 192 -11.29 2.58 0.03
N LEU A 193 -12.26 1.99 -0.68
CA LEU A 193 -13.45 1.42 -0.03
C LEU A 193 -13.10 0.27 0.93
N LEU A 194 -12.49 -0.81 0.42
CA LEU A 194 -12.31 -2.03 1.19
C LEU A 194 -11.40 -1.86 2.42
N PRO A 195 -10.29 -1.08 2.40
CA PRO A 195 -9.47 -0.89 3.59
C PRO A 195 -10.15 -0.05 4.68
N HIS A 196 -11.03 0.87 4.31
CA HIS A 196 -11.80 1.70 5.26
C HIS A 196 -13.10 1.04 5.74
N GLN A 197 -13.73 0.23 4.89
CA GLN A 197 -15.02 -0.41 5.15
C GLN A 197 -15.00 -1.89 4.71
N PRO A 198 -14.10 -2.72 5.29
CA PRO A 198 -14.03 -4.12 4.90
C PRO A 198 -15.30 -4.87 5.37
N PRO A 199 -15.97 -5.63 4.49
CA PRO A 199 -17.06 -6.51 4.91
C PRO A 199 -16.57 -7.51 5.98
N ARG A 200 -17.42 -7.84 6.96
CA ARG A 200 -17.04 -8.74 8.08
C ARG A 200 -16.40 -10.07 7.63
N PRO A 201 -16.92 -10.79 6.62
CA PRO A 201 -16.29 -12.03 6.17
C PRO A 201 -14.88 -11.80 5.61
N LEU A 202 -14.68 -10.71 4.85
CA LEU A 202 -13.37 -10.33 4.33
C LEU A 202 -12.41 -10.02 5.48
N LEU A 203 -12.85 -9.26 6.47
CA LEU A 203 -12.02 -8.90 7.63
C LEU A 203 -11.61 -10.13 8.45
N ALA A 204 -12.50 -11.11 8.60
CA ALA A 204 -12.20 -12.36 9.31
C ALA A 204 -11.12 -13.18 8.59
N VAL A 205 -11.26 -13.36 7.27
CA VAL A 205 -10.25 -14.04 6.44
C VAL A 205 -8.93 -13.27 6.46
N ALA A 206 -8.99 -11.95 6.29
CA ALA A 206 -7.83 -11.08 6.32
C ALA A 206 -7.08 -11.17 7.64
N THR A 207 -7.80 -11.19 8.76
CA THR A 207 -7.22 -11.37 10.10
C THR A 207 -6.51 -12.72 10.23
N ALA A 208 -7.15 -13.81 9.78
CA ALA A 208 -6.58 -15.15 9.86
C ALA A 208 -5.29 -15.29 9.02
N LEU A 209 -5.26 -14.68 7.83
CA LEU A 209 -4.09 -14.69 6.95
C LEU A 209 -2.99 -13.72 7.44
N ALA A 210 -3.37 -12.53 7.89
CA ALA A 210 -2.44 -11.55 8.43
C ALA A 210 -1.73 -12.09 9.68
N ARG A 211 -2.39 -12.89 10.53
CA ARG A 211 -1.74 -13.59 11.66
C ARG A 211 -0.68 -14.60 11.21
N ARG A 212 -0.86 -15.23 10.05
CA ARG A 212 0.04 -16.26 9.50
C ARG A 212 1.25 -15.72 8.76
N GLY A 213 1.32 -14.43 8.46
CA GLY A 213 2.47 -13.87 7.74
C GLY A 213 2.10 -13.01 6.54
N PHE A 214 0.92 -13.21 5.96
CA PHE A 214 0.58 -12.64 4.65
C PHE A 214 0.42 -11.12 4.72
N LEU A 215 1.15 -10.41 3.86
CA LEU A 215 1.15 -8.94 3.81
C LEU A 215 -0.09 -8.36 3.15
N PHE A 216 -0.52 -8.93 2.03
CA PHE A 216 -1.65 -8.38 1.28
C PHE A 216 -2.93 -8.28 2.11
N PRO A 217 -3.38 -9.34 2.82
CA PRO A 217 -4.55 -9.25 3.68
C PRO A 217 -4.34 -8.34 4.89
N ALA A 218 -3.07 -8.06 5.24
CA ALA A 218 -2.77 -7.20 6.37
C ALA A 218 -3.19 -5.74 6.12
N LEU A 219 -3.27 -5.31 4.84
CA LEU A 219 -3.81 -4.00 4.45
C LEU A 219 -5.15 -3.72 5.16
N PHE A 220 -6.08 -4.66 5.14
CA PHE A 220 -7.43 -4.47 5.68
C PHE A 220 -7.47 -4.35 7.21
N VAL A 221 -6.56 -5.02 7.91
CA VAL A 221 -6.54 -5.01 9.39
C VAL A 221 -5.66 -3.92 9.96
N THR A 222 -4.66 -3.44 9.21
CA THR A 222 -3.75 -2.39 9.65
C THR A 222 -4.09 -1.01 9.12
N HIS A 223 -5.08 -0.86 8.23
CA HIS A 223 -5.44 0.44 7.64
C HIS A 223 -5.75 1.53 8.67
N PRO A 224 -6.53 1.28 9.76
CA PRO A 224 -6.75 2.31 10.77
C PRO A 224 -5.46 2.72 11.49
N LEU A 225 -4.58 1.76 11.80
CA LEU A 225 -3.28 2.02 12.40
C LEU A 225 -2.36 2.80 11.46
N HIS A 226 -2.47 2.53 10.16
CA HIS A 226 -1.73 3.23 9.12
C HIS A 226 -2.13 4.72 9.05
N HIS A 227 -3.42 5.05 9.11
CA HIS A 227 -3.88 6.45 9.19
C HIS A 227 -3.35 7.18 10.43
N GLN A 228 -3.24 6.49 11.56
CA GLN A 228 -2.71 7.06 12.80
C GLN A 228 -1.19 7.20 12.79
N HIS A 229 -0.49 6.30 12.08
CA HIS A 229 0.97 6.24 12.05
C HIS A 229 1.50 6.06 10.62
N PRO A 230 1.25 7.02 9.71
CA PRO A 230 1.56 6.87 8.28
C PRO A 230 3.05 6.80 7.99
N LYS A 231 3.90 7.22 8.94
CA LYS A 231 5.37 7.15 8.83
C LYS A 231 5.96 5.78 9.19
N LEU A 232 5.15 4.82 9.63
CA LEU A 232 5.59 3.45 9.86
C LEU A 232 5.44 2.64 8.59
N ASP A 233 6.47 1.85 8.26
CA ASP A 233 6.44 0.94 7.13
C ASP A 233 5.42 -0.19 7.37
N THR A 234 4.95 -0.76 6.27
CA THR A 234 3.93 -1.82 6.27
C THR A 234 4.33 -3.00 7.15
N PHE A 235 5.59 -3.44 7.14
CA PHE A 235 6.03 -4.58 7.97
C PHE A 235 5.98 -4.26 9.47
N THR A 236 6.36 -3.04 9.84
CA THR A 236 6.29 -2.57 11.23
C THR A 236 4.84 -2.44 11.69
N LEU A 237 3.93 -1.94 10.85
CA LEU A 237 2.50 -1.88 11.16
C LEU A 237 1.92 -3.27 11.43
N VAL A 238 2.20 -4.24 10.55
CA VAL A 238 1.76 -5.64 10.73
C VAL A 238 2.34 -6.25 12.00
N ARG A 239 3.63 -6.02 12.27
CA ARG A 239 4.28 -6.51 13.50
C ARG A 239 3.59 -5.95 14.74
N ARG A 240 3.33 -4.63 14.79
CA ARG A 240 2.67 -3.98 15.93
C ARG A 240 1.25 -4.50 16.14
N TRP A 241 0.48 -4.63 15.06
CA TRP A 241 -0.87 -5.19 15.10
C TRP A 241 -0.89 -6.63 15.65
N ARG A 242 0.04 -7.48 15.19
CA ARG A 242 0.17 -8.86 15.71
C ARG A 242 0.51 -8.89 17.20
N THR A 243 1.38 -7.99 17.67
CA THR A 243 1.73 -7.91 19.10
C THR A 243 0.53 -7.47 19.94
N ALA A 244 -0.16 -6.41 19.51
CA ALA A 244 -1.33 -5.87 20.24
C ALA A 244 -2.48 -6.89 20.34
N THR A 245 -2.68 -7.71 19.31
CA THR A 245 -3.73 -8.73 19.28
C THR A 245 -3.38 -10.01 20.05
N ARG A 246 -2.10 -10.29 20.31
CA ARG A 246 -1.66 -11.43 21.14
C ARG A 246 -1.63 -11.11 22.63
N GLU A 247 -1.37 -9.86 23.00
CA GLU A 247 -1.29 -9.43 24.40
C GLU A 247 -2.22 -8.22 24.68
N PRO A 248 -3.55 -8.36 24.53
CA PRO A 248 -4.48 -7.24 24.62
C PRO A 248 -4.45 -6.53 25.99
N ASN A 249 -4.14 -7.26 27.07
CA ASN A 249 -4.07 -6.72 28.43
C ASN A 249 -2.81 -5.89 28.72
N ARG A 250 -1.78 -5.95 27.86
CA ARG A 250 -0.48 -5.31 28.13
C ARG A 250 -0.38 -3.87 27.62
N TYR A 251 -1.28 -3.48 26.72
CA TYR A 251 -1.25 -2.18 26.05
C TYR A 251 -2.49 -1.32 26.30
N GLY A 252 -3.31 -1.66 27.29
CA GLY A 252 -4.50 -0.86 27.63
C GLY A 252 -5.49 -0.74 26.48
N VAL A 253 -5.65 -1.80 25.68
CA VAL A 253 -6.68 -1.84 24.64
C VAL A 253 -8.04 -1.86 25.33
N SER A 254 -8.66 -0.68 25.43
CA SER A 254 -9.95 -0.50 26.09
C SER A 254 -11.00 -1.44 25.51
N GLU A 255 -11.98 -1.81 26.33
CA GLU A 255 -13.09 -2.72 25.99
C GLU A 255 -13.85 -2.33 24.71
N ARG A 256 -13.80 -1.06 24.29
CA ARG A 256 -14.30 -0.58 22.99
C ARG A 256 -13.64 -1.26 21.79
N ALA A 257 -12.32 -1.46 21.83
CA ALA A 257 -11.61 -2.14 20.75
C ALA A 257 -11.89 -3.66 20.75
N ARG A 258 -12.31 -4.26 21.88
CA ARG A 258 -12.84 -5.64 21.88
C ARG A 258 -14.19 -5.73 21.17
N GLN A 259 -15.05 -4.73 21.32
CA GLN A 259 -16.35 -4.69 20.65
C GLN A 259 -16.23 -4.47 19.13
N GLU A 260 -15.23 -3.70 18.68
CA GLU A 260 -14.97 -3.49 17.24
C GLU A 260 -14.30 -4.69 16.55
N LEU A 261 -13.56 -5.53 17.30
CA LEU A 261 -12.87 -6.71 16.76
C LEU A 261 -13.72 -7.99 16.71
N GLY A 262 -14.98 -7.93 17.18
CA GLY A 262 -15.95 -9.02 17.14
C GLY A 262 -15.62 -10.21 18.07
N PRO A 263 -16.63 -10.93 18.58
CA PRO A 263 -16.39 -12.16 19.33
C PRO A 263 -15.77 -13.20 18.39
N GLY A 264 -14.69 -13.83 18.86
CA GLY A 264 -13.96 -14.89 18.16
C GLY A 264 -14.67 -16.23 18.18
#